data_AF-A0A833DBD0-F1
#
_entry.id   AF-A0A833DBD0-F1
#
_cell.length_a   1.000
_cell.length_b   1.000
_cell.length_c   1.000
_cell.angle_alpha   90.00
_cell.angle_beta   90.00
_cell.angle_gamma   90.00
#
_symmetry.space_group_name_H-M   'P 1'
#
loop_
_entity.id
_entity.type
_entity.pdbx_description
1 polymer ?
#
loop_
_entity_poly.entity_id
_entity_poly.type
_entity_poly.pdbx_seq_one_letter_code
_entity_poly.pdbx_strand_id
1 'polypeptide(L)'
;MHSEAAQVAVCWSRAWGSGGAAATAFHVRPSQVSKTTETGESLARGSFVVRGQRNWHRNLPLELAIGMAVVNGVPMPVSGTPATISENFERWAKVLPGREKKESVANRVSKATGLAQDDLLSCLPPGNCSIEDHGLIQP
;
A
#
# COMPACT_ATOMS: atom_id res chain seq x y z
N MET A 1 6.19 -11.91 -5.98
CA MET A 1 5.24 -11.14 -6.82
C MET A 1 3.79 -11.18 -6.35
N HIS A 2 3.01 -12.28 -6.48
CA HIS A 2 1.56 -12.24 -6.16
C HIS A 2 1.25 -11.91 -4.68
N SER A 3 2.07 -12.41 -3.74
CA SER A 3 1.92 -12.10 -2.31
C SER A 3 2.23 -10.63 -1.99
N GLU A 4 3.26 -10.06 -2.62
CA GLU A 4 3.62 -8.64 -2.44
C GLU A 4 2.54 -7.72 -2.99
N ALA A 5 2.03 -8.02 -4.19
CA ALA A 5 0.90 -7.29 -4.76
C ALA A 5 -0.35 -7.39 -3.88
N ALA A 6 -0.60 -8.55 -3.26
CA ALA A 6 -1.70 -8.73 -2.33
C ALA A 6 -1.50 -7.93 -1.03
N GLN A 7 -0.28 -7.88 -0.50
CA GLN A 7 0.08 -7.07 0.67
C GLN A 7 -0.14 -5.58 0.37
N VAL A 8 0.39 -5.08 -0.75
CA VAL A 8 0.13 -3.72 -1.23
C VAL A 8 -1.38 -3.47 -1.36
N ALA A 9 -2.12 -4.38 -1.99
CA ALA A 9 -3.57 -4.21 -2.14
C ALA A 9 -4.32 -4.10 -0.81
N VAL A 10 -3.96 -4.87 0.22
CA VAL A 10 -4.62 -4.74 1.53
C VAL A 10 -4.24 -3.44 2.24
N CYS A 11 -3.01 -2.96 2.08
CA CYS A 11 -2.55 -1.72 2.69
C CYS A 11 -3.24 -0.48 2.10
N TRP A 12 -3.62 -0.50 0.82
CA TRP A 12 -4.42 0.56 0.18
C TRP A 12 -5.94 0.38 0.30
N SER A 13 -6.39 -0.52 1.19
CA SER A 13 -7.80 -0.78 1.42
C SER A 13 -8.28 -0.21 2.76
N ARG A 14 -9.57 -0.36 3.03
CA ARG A 14 -10.15 -0.02 4.36
C ARG A 14 -9.56 -0.84 5.50
N ALA A 15 -8.88 -1.95 5.21
CA ALA A 15 -8.21 -2.75 6.24
C ALA A 15 -7.15 -1.95 7.00
N TRP A 16 -6.46 -1.01 6.34
CA TRP A 16 -5.45 -0.17 6.99
C TRP A 16 -5.99 0.57 8.21
N GLY A 17 -7.21 1.10 8.12
CA GLY A 17 -7.88 1.81 9.21
C GLY A 17 -8.77 0.95 10.09
N SER A 18 -8.80 -0.38 9.91
CA SER A 18 -9.77 -1.23 10.60
C SER A 18 -9.34 -1.67 12.00
N GLY A 19 -8.14 -1.28 12.45
CA GLY A 19 -7.58 -1.64 13.76
C GLY A 19 -7.04 -3.08 13.86
N GLY A 20 -7.07 -3.84 12.78
CA GLY A 20 -6.41 -5.16 12.70
C GLY A 20 -4.93 -5.02 12.33
N ALA A 21 -4.13 -6.03 12.66
CA ALA A 21 -2.71 -6.09 12.25
C ALA A 21 -2.50 -6.76 10.88
N ALA A 22 -3.49 -7.53 10.41
CA ALA A 22 -3.41 -8.29 9.17
C ALA A 22 -4.76 -8.32 8.45
N ALA A 23 -4.71 -8.61 7.16
CA ALA A 23 -5.86 -8.72 6.29
C ALA A 23 -5.78 -9.93 5.36
N THR A 24 -6.87 -10.18 4.65
CA THR A 24 -6.94 -11.22 3.62
C THR A 24 -7.27 -10.57 2.28
N ALA A 25 -6.56 -10.99 1.24
CA ALA A 25 -6.87 -10.66 -0.14
C ALA A 25 -7.02 -11.94 -0.95
N PHE A 26 -7.58 -11.81 -2.15
CA PHE A 26 -7.51 -12.84 -3.16
C PHE A 26 -7.23 -12.22 -4.52
N HIS A 27 -6.72 -13.04 -5.43
CA HIS A 27 -6.63 -12.67 -6.84
C HIS A 27 -7.28 -13.74 -7.72
N VAL A 28 -7.68 -13.32 -8.91
CA VAL A 28 -8.27 -14.16 -9.97
C VAL A 28 -7.71 -13.74 -11.32
N ARG A 29 -7.83 -14.62 -12.32
CA ARG A 29 -7.48 -14.28 -13.70
C ARG A 29 -8.49 -13.27 -14.27
N PRO A 30 -8.09 -12.41 -15.22
CA PRO A 30 -9.03 -11.49 -15.88
C PRO A 30 -10.25 -12.18 -16.51
N SER A 31 -10.08 -13.39 -17.06
CA SER A 31 -11.17 -14.19 -17.64
C SER A 31 -12.23 -14.63 -16.62
N GLN A 32 -11.94 -14.53 -15.32
CA GLN A 32 -12.87 -14.88 -14.25
C GLN A 32 -13.75 -13.70 -13.81
N VAL A 33 -13.53 -12.50 -14.35
CA VAL A 33 -14.22 -11.27 -13.97
C VAL A 33 -15.20 -10.87 -15.08
N SER A 34 -16.47 -10.68 -14.71
CA SER A 34 -17.54 -10.29 -15.66
C SER A 34 -18.43 -9.19 -15.10
N LYS A 35 -18.98 -8.34 -15.97
CA LYS A 35 -20.07 -7.40 -15.63
C LYS A 35 -21.46 -8.00 -15.86
N THR A 36 -21.54 -9.14 -16.53
CA THR A 36 -22.80 -9.82 -16.83
C THR A 36 -23.22 -10.69 -15.65
N THR A 37 -24.37 -10.36 -15.07
CA THR A 37 -25.04 -11.12 -14.01
C THR A 37 -25.88 -12.26 -14.60
N GLU A 38 -26.37 -13.14 -13.73
CA GLU A 38 -27.35 -14.15 -14.13
C GLU A 38 -28.72 -13.50 -14.37
N THR A 39 -29.56 -14.15 -15.16
CA THR A 39 -30.88 -13.60 -15.52
C THR A 39 -31.72 -13.39 -14.26
N GLY A 40 -32.21 -12.16 -14.08
CA GLY A 40 -32.98 -11.76 -12.90
C GLY A 40 -32.16 -11.13 -11.76
N GLU A 41 -30.83 -11.15 -11.86
CA GLU A 41 -29.95 -10.44 -10.92
C GLU A 41 -29.53 -9.08 -11.47
N SER A 42 -29.31 -8.12 -10.56
CA SER A 42 -28.75 -6.81 -10.89
C SER A 42 -27.40 -6.61 -10.20
N LEU A 43 -26.53 -5.83 -10.83
CA LEU A 43 -25.20 -5.52 -10.32
C LEU A 43 -25.15 -4.07 -9.86
N ALA A 44 -24.66 -3.84 -8.65
CA ALA A 44 -24.39 -2.47 -8.18
C ALA A 44 -23.35 -1.78 -9.07
N ARG A 45 -23.49 -0.47 -9.25
CA ARG A 45 -22.55 0.32 -10.07
C ARG A 45 -21.11 0.14 -9.55
N GLY A 46 -20.20 -0.18 -10.47
CA GLY A 46 -18.79 -0.41 -10.17
C GLY A 46 -18.44 -1.79 -9.61
N SER A 47 -19.44 -2.68 -9.43
CA SER A 47 -19.19 -4.06 -9.02
C SER A 47 -18.91 -4.98 -10.21
N PHE A 48 -18.36 -6.16 -9.91
CA PHE A 48 -18.07 -7.21 -10.87
C PHE A 48 -18.41 -8.57 -10.28
N VAL A 49 -18.81 -9.51 -11.12
CA VAL A 49 -19.01 -10.91 -10.76
C VAL A 49 -17.69 -11.66 -10.96
N VAL A 50 -17.28 -12.44 -9.96
CA VAL A 50 -16.09 -13.29 -10.02
C VAL A 50 -16.51 -14.76 -10.03
N ARG A 51 -16.13 -15.50 -11.08
CA ARG A 51 -16.50 -16.91 -11.28
C ARG A 51 -15.29 -17.85 -11.17
N GLY A 52 -15.53 -19.06 -10.67
CA GLY A 52 -14.49 -20.08 -10.50
C GLY A 52 -13.62 -19.89 -9.25
N GLN A 53 -12.42 -20.49 -9.27
CA GLN A 53 -11.53 -20.56 -8.10
C GLN A 53 -10.86 -19.21 -7.79
N ARG A 54 -10.79 -18.87 -6.50
CA ARG A 54 -10.05 -17.72 -5.99
C ARG A 54 -8.72 -18.17 -5.38
N ASN A 55 -7.66 -17.42 -5.63
CA ASN A 55 -6.36 -17.64 -5.01
C ASN A 55 -6.25 -16.72 -3.79
N TRP A 56 -6.32 -17.31 -2.60
CA TRP A 56 -6.36 -16.59 -1.34
C TRP A 56 -4.97 -16.32 -0.77
N HIS A 57 -4.79 -15.12 -0.24
CA HIS A 57 -3.63 -14.68 0.51
C HIS A 57 -4.09 -14.25 1.90
N ARG A 58 -3.80 -15.06 2.91
CA ARG A 58 -4.27 -14.87 4.29
C ARG A 58 -3.15 -14.32 5.16
N ASN A 59 -3.52 -13.65 6.24
CA ASN A 59 -2.58 -13.10 7.23
C ASN A 59 -1.55 -12.15 6.59
N LEU A 60 -1.97 -11.38 5.60
CA LEU A 60 -1.11 -10.36 4.99
C LEU A 60 -0.91 -9.23 6.00
N PRO A 61 0.34 -8.91 6.38
CA PRO A 61 0.59 -7.86 7.34
C PRO A 61 0.23 -6.50 6.73
N LEU A 62 -0.40 -5.65 7.54
CA LEU A 62 -0.68 -4.27 7.17
C LEU A 62 0.56 -3.42 7.44
N GLU A 63 1.55 -3.57 6.57
CA GLU A 63 2.79 -2.82 6.63
C GLU A 63 3.25 -2.51 5.20
N LEU A 64 3.81 -1.31 5.05
CA LEU A 64 4.46 -0.84 3.84
C LEU A 64 5.81 -0.25 4.21
N ALA A 65 6.59 0.10 3.21
CA ALA A 65 7.80 0.87 3.38
C ALA A 65 7.91 1.94 2.32
N ILE A 66 8.64 3.01 2.66
CA ILE A 66 9.00 4.08 1.75
C ILE A 66 10.52 4.21 1.69
N GLY A 67 11.04 4.33 0.48
CA GLY A 67 12.43 4.69 0.18
C GLY A 67 12.47 5.92 -0.73
N MET A 68 13.68 6.34 -1.10
CA MET A 68 13.90 7.47 -1.98
C MET A 68 14.76 7.04 -3.16
N ALA A 69 14.21 7.16 -4.38
CA ALA A 69 14.92 6.89 -5.62
C ALA A 69 15.19 8.19 -6.38
N VAL A 70 16.18 8.19 -7.26
CA VAL A 70 16.42 9.29 -8.20
C VAL A 70 16.09 8.81 -9.60
N VAL A 71 15.07 9.41 -10.22
CA VAL A 71 14.64 9.07 -11.58
C VAL A 71 14.88 10.29 -12.46
N ASN A 72 15.75 10.15 -13.47
CA ASN A 72 16.14 11.24 -14.37
C ASN A 72 16.64 12.50 -13.64
N GLY A 73 17.35 12.32 -12.52
CA GLY A 73 17.85 13.43 -11.70
C GLY A 73 16.83 14.03 -10.72
N VAL A 74 15.58 13.54 -10.71
CA VAL A 74 14.54 14.00 -9.80
C VAL A 74 14.39 13.00 -8.64
N PRO A 75 14.56 13.43 -7.37
CA PRO A 75 14.31 12.55 -6.23
C PRO A 75 12.81 12.32 -6.07
N MET A 76 12.40 11.06 -5.96
CA MET A 76 11.00 10.65 -5.79
C MET A 76 10.85 9.63 -4.67
N PRO A 77 9.77 9.70 -3.88
CA PRO A 77 9.43 8.65 -2.95
C PRO A 77 9.01 7.38 -3.71
N VAL A 78 9.41 6.23 -3.20
CA VAL A 78 8.99 4.91 -3.71
C VAL A 78 8.38 4.14 -2.56
N SER A 79 7.17 3.62 -2.75
CA SER A 79 6.52 2.75 -1.78
C SER A 79 6.51 1.30 -2.23
N GLY A 80 6.55 0.38 -1.28
CA GLY A 80 6.55 -1.05 -1.55
C GLY A 80 6.38 -1.87 -0.29
N THR A 81 6.53 -3.19 -0.41
CA THR A 81 6.61 -4.03 0.79
C THR A 81 7.91 -3.74 1.56
N PRO A 82 7.94 -3.92 2.89
CA PRO A 82 9.18 -3.75 3.64
C PRO A 82 10.34 -4.60 3.12
N ALA A 83 10.08 -5.85 2.71
CA ALA A 83 11.08 -6.73 2.13
C ALA A 83 11.73 -6.08 0.90
N THR A 84 10.92 -5.70 -0.10
CA THR A 84 11.42 -5.09 -1.34
C THR A 84 12.17 -3.78 -1.10
N ILE A 85 11.64 -2.91 -0.23
CA ILE A 85 12.28 -1.61 0.02
C ILE A 85 13.60 -1.79 0.78
N SER A 86 13.63 -2.64 1.81
CA SER A 86 14.86 -2.87 2.59
C SER A 86 16.00 -3.47 1.77
N GLU A 87 15.70 -4.25 0.73
CA GLU A 87 16.70 -4.84 -0.16
C GLU A 87 17.28 -3.85 -1.18
N ASN A 88 16.53 -2.80 -1.53
CA ASN A 88 16.88 -1.90 -2.64
C ASN A 88 17.26 -0.47 -2.20
N PHE A 89 17.01 -0.12 -0.94
CA PHE A 89 17.25 1.22 -0.42
C PHE A 89 18.04 1.17 0.88
N GLU A 90 19.20 1.83 0.92
CA GLU A 90 20.01 1.95 2.15
C GLU A 90 19.29 2.74 3.24
N ARG A 91 18.54 3.77 2.84
CA ARG A 91 17.75 4.63 3.73
C ARG A 91 16.28 4.47 3.40
N TRP A 92 15.51 4.02 4.37
CA TRP A 92 14.08 3.78 4.20
C TRP A 92 13.34 3.89 5.53
N ALA A 93 12.02 3.83 5.47
CA ALA A 93 11.17 3.83 6.66
C ALA A 93 10.01 2.86 6.46
N LYS A 94 9.67 2.10 7.50
CA LYS A 94 8.46 1.28 7.52
C LYS A 94 7.28 2.15 7.90
N VAL A 95 6.17 1.95 7.21
CA VAL A 95 4.89 2.62 7.44
C VAL A 95 3.91 1.58 7.96
N LEU A 96 3.26 1.90 9.08
CA LEU A 96 2.32 1.01 9.78
C LEU A 96 1.00 1.76 10.05
N PRO A 97 -0.14 1.06 10.21
CA PRO A 97 -1.33 1.65 10.78
C PRO A 97 -1.02 2.27 12.13
N GLY A 98 -1.48 3.49 12.36
CA GLY A 98 -1.10 4.24 13.54
C GLY A 98 -2.10 5.32 13.92
N ARG A 99 -1.66 6.22 14.79
CA ARG A 99 -2.48 7.31 15.31
C ARG A 99 -2.09 8.68 14.76
N GLU A 100 -0.94 8.80 14.10
CA GLU A 100 -0.49 10.06 13.54
C GLU A 100 -1.22 10.34 12.21
N LYS A 101 -1.56 11.60 11.98
CA LYS A 101 -2.14 12.02 10.71
C LYS A 101 -1.12 11.83 9.59
N LYS A 102 -1.59 11.35 8.43
CA LYS A 102 -0.76 11.12 7.24
C LYS A 102 0.03 12.37 6.85
N GLU A 103 -0.57 13.55 6.97
CA GLU A 103 0.03 14.84 6.65
C GLU A 103 1.19 15.19 7.59
N SER A 104 1.08 14.85 8.88
CA SER A 104 2.14 15.07 9.85
C SER A 104 3.36 14.18 9.53
N VAL A 105 3.10 12.91 9.18
CA VAL A 105 4.13 11.97 8.77
C VAL A 105 4.81 12.43 7.47
N ALA A 106 4.04 12.79 6.45
CA ALA A 106 4.56 13.29 5.17
C ALA A 106 5.41 14.57 5.37
N ASN A 107 4.98 15.51 6.20
CA ASN A 107 5.74 16.72 6.51
C ASN A 107 7.08 16.40 7.19
N ARG A 108 7.10 15.45 8.13
CA ARG A 108 8.33 15.02 8.81
C ARG A 108 9.33 14.41 7.82
N VAL A 109 8.88 13.53 6.93
CA VAL A 109 9.74 12.92 5.90
C VAL A 109 10.19 13.96 4.87
N SER A 110 9.32 14.87 4.46
CA SER A 110 9.64 15.97 3.53
C SER A 110 10.76 16.85 4.07
N LYS A 111 10.70 17.25 5.35
CA LYS A 111 11.75 18.05 5.99
C LYS A 111 13.10 17.36 6.05
N ALA A 112 13.12 16.03 6.20
CA ALA A 112 14.36 15.27 6.30
C ALA A 112 14.97 14.94 4.93
N THR A 113 14.13 14.70 3.92
CA THR A 113 14.56 14.19 2.61
C THR A 113 14.60 15.26 1.51
N GLY A 114 13.91 16.38 1.71
CA GLY A 114 13.70 17.41 0.68
C GLY A 114 12.65 17.04 -0.37
N LEU A 115 11.99 15.87 -0.25
CA LEU A 115 10.93 15.45 -1.15
C LEU A 115 9.68 16.33 -1.00
N ALA A 116 8.94 16.52 -2.08
CA ALA A 116 7.67 17.25 -2.04
C ALA A 116 6.66 16.52 -1.14
N GLN A 117 5.96 17.28 -0.30
CA GLN A 117 4.99 16.71 0.64
C GLN A 117 3.84 16.01 -0.10
N ASP A 118 3.40 16.55 -1.25
CA ASP A 118 2.32 15.96 -2.04
C ASP A 118 2.71 14.60 -2.63
N ASP A 119 3.95 14.44 -3.09
CA ASP A 119 4.47 13.16 -3.58
C ASP A 119 4.50 12.13 -2.44
N LEU A 120 4.94 12.52 -1.26
CA LEU A 120 4.93 11.67 -0.07
C LEU A 120 3.50 11.28 0.33
N LEU A 121 2.55 12.22 0.32
CA LEU A 121 1.15 11.95 0.60
C LEU A 121 0.54 10.94 -0.37
N SER A 122 0.95 10.96 -1.64
CA SER A 122 0.49 10.01 -2.66
C SER A 122 1.06 8.60 -2.44
N CYS A 123 2.24 8.48 -1.84
CA CYS A 123 2.91 7.21 -1.55
C CYS A 123 2.48 6.55 -0.24
N LEU A 124 1.72 7.25 0.61
CA LEU A 124 1.27 6.75 1.91
C LEU A 124 -0.15 6.15 1.82
N PRO A 125 -0.41 5.00 2.48
CA PRO A 125 -1.72 4.37 2.56
C PRO A 125 -2.80 5.25 3.20
N PRO A 126 -4.09 4.94 2.99
CA PRO A 126 -5.19 5.78 3.47
C PRO A 126 -5.32 5.76 5.00
N GLY A 127 -5.62 6.92 5.59
CA GLY A 127 -5.85 7.05 7.03
C GLY A 127 -4.59 7.36 7.82
N ASN A 128 -4.66 7.14 9.13
CA ASN A 128 -3.56 7.44 10.04
C ASN A 128 -2.45 6.38 9.94
N CYS A 129 -1.22 6.80 10.15
CA CYS A 129 -0.07 5.91 10.11
C CYS A 129 0.93 6.22 11.24
N SER A 130 1.92 5.37 11.37
CA SER A 130 3.14 5.60 12.14
C SER A 130 4.34 5.20 11.28
N ILE A 131 5.50 5.76 11.58
CA ILE A 131 6.75 5.43 10.91
C ILE A 131 7.73 4.78 11.88
N GLU A 132 8.33 3.68 11.45
CA GLU A 132 9.55 3.11 12.01
C GLU A 132 10.70 3.51 11.07
N ASP A 133 11.62 4.34 11.56
CA ASP A 133 12.70 4.90 10.74
C ASP A 133 13.87 3.92 10.62
N HIS A 134 14.35 3.70 9.39
CA HIS A 134 15.54 2.92 9.07
C HIS A 134 16.52 3.81 8.28
N GLY A 135 16.81 4.99 8.82
CA GLY A 135 17.78 5.94 8.26
C GLY A 135 17.22 6.92 7.23
N LEU A 136 15.90 6.95 7.00
CA LEU A 136 15.28 7.87 6.06
C LEU A 136 15.11 9.28 6.64
N ILE A 137 14.74 9.37 7.91
CA ILE A 137 14.52 10.65 8.60
C ILE A 137 15.79 11.07 9.35
N GLN A 138 16.43 10.13 10.05
CA GLN A 138 17.68 10.35 10.76
C GLN A 138 18.78 9.50 10.10
N PRO A 139 19.53 10.07 9.13
CA PRO A 139 20.55 9.34 8.37
C PRO A 139 21.76 8.96 9.22
#